data_AF-A0A8B7TNL5-F1
#
_entry.id   AF-A0A8B7TNL5-F1
#
_cell.length_a   1.000
_cell.length_b   1.000
_cell.length_c   1.000
_cell.angle_alpha   90.00
_cell.angle_beta   90.00
_cell.angle_gamma   90.00
#
_symmetry.space_group_name_H-M   'P 1'
#
loop_
_entity.id
_entity.type
_entity.pdbx_description
1 polymer ?
#
loop_
_entity_poly.entity_id
_entity_poly.type
_entity_poly.pdbx_seq_one_letter_code
_entity_poly.pdbx_strand_id
1 'polypeptide(L)'
;GKKDAMLPHSPKTSEATAKTTSARVRRATTSRTERIWPGGVIPYVIGGNFTGSQRAIFKQAMRHWEKHTCVTFIERTDEESFIVFSYRNCGCCSYVGRRGGGPQAISIGKNCDKFGIVAHELGHVVGFWHEHTRPDRDQHVTIIRENIQPGQEYNFLKMEAGEVSSLGETYDFDSIMHYARNTFSRGVFLDTILPRRDDNGIRPTIGQRVRLSQGDIAQARKLYKCPACGETLQDTTGNFSAPGFPNGYPSYSHCVWRISVTPGEKIILNFTTMDLFKSRLCWYDYVEIRDGYWRKAPLL
;
A
#
# COMPACT_ATOMS: atom_id res chain seq x y z
N GLY A 1 -84.07 -9.41 1.17
CA GLY A 1 -82.60 -9.62 1.14
C GLY A 1 -81.94 -8.46 0.41
N LYS A 2 -80.63 -8.17 0.50
CA LYS A 2 -79.45 -9.08 0.53
C LYS A 2 -79.54 -10.12 -0.61
N LYS A 3 -78.63 -10.27 -1.58
CA LYS A 3 -77.20 -9.93 -1.81
C LYS A 3 -77.00 -9.48 -3.29
N ASP A 4 -75.88 -8.98 -3.85
CA ASP A 4 -74.53 -8.50 -3.44
C ASP A 4 -73.96 -7.65 -4.64
N ALA A 5 -73.26 -6.52 -4.47
CA ALA A 5 -71.80 -6.31 -4.27
C ALA A 5 -70.88 -6.16 -5.55
N MET A 6 -70.81 -4.92 -6.05
CA MET A 6 -69.59 -4.08 -6.19
C MET A 6 -68.27 -4.61 -6.83
N LEU A 7 -67.86 -3.96 -7.94
CA LEU A 7 -66.47 -3.88 -8.43
C LEU A 7 -66.21 -2.50 -9.11
N PRO A 8 -65.10 -1.82 -8.83
CA PRO A 8 -64.54 -0.78 -9.70
C PRO A 8 -63.10 -1.10 -10.18
N HIS A 9 -62.80 -0.79 -11.44
CA HIS A 9 -61.47 -1.00 -12.04
C HIS A 9 -60.42 0.03 -11.59
N SER A 10 -59.19 -0.44 -11.34
CA SER A 10 -58.02 0.41 -11.08
C SER A 10 -57.33 0.90 -12.36
N PRO A 11 -56.68 2.09 -12.38
CA PRO A 11 -55.95 2.59 -13.54
C PRO A 11 -54.53 2.03 -13.67
N LYS A 12 -53.97 2.16 -14.89
CA LYS A 12 -52.65 1.65 -15.30
C LYS A 12 -51.49 2.34 -14.57
N THR A 13 -50.51 1.56 -14.13
CA THR A 13 -49.18 2.04 -13.70
C THR A 13 -48.24 2.22 -14.90
N SER A 14 -47.44 3.29 -14.89
CA SER A 14 -46.39 3.54 -15.87
C SER A 14 -45.05 2.95 -15.41
N GLU A 15 -44.34 2.26 -16.30
CA GLU A 15 -42.99 1.75 -16.03
C GLU A 15 -41.96 2.89 -16.04
N ALA A 16 -41.38 3.17 -14.88
CA ALA A 16 -40.21 4.02 -14.77
C ALA A 16 -38.94 3.19 -15.00
N THR A 17 -38.22 3.47 -16.08
CA THR A 17 -36.94 2.82 -16.40
C THR A 17 -35.91 3.04 -15.28
N ALA A 18 -35.59 1.99 -14.54
CA ALA A 18 -34.57 2.03 -13.50
C ALA A 18 -33.17 2.19 -14.14
N LYS A 19 -32.55 3.36 -13.96
CA LYS A 19 -31.13 3.57 -14.28
C LYS A 19 -30.28 2.63 -13.41
N THR A 20 -29.66 1.65 -14.04
CA THR A 20 -28.73 0.72 -13.38
C THR A 20 -27.49 1.49 -12.93
N THR A 21 -27.42 1.83 -11.65
CA THR A 21 -26.24 2.48 -11.06
C THR A 21 -25.12 1.45 -10.97
N SER A 22 -24.09 1.63 -11.79
CA SER A 22 -22.89 0.78 -11.80
C SER A 22 -22.30 0.64 -10.39
N ALA A 23 -22.35 -0.57 -9.83
CA ALA A 23 -21.81 -0.87 -8.52
C ALA A 23 -20.30 -0.61 -8.50
N ARG A 24 -19.83 0.23 -7.57
CA ARG A 24 -18.41 0.62 -7.48
C ARG A 24 -17.52 -0.56 -7.09
N VAL A 25 -16.44 -0.75 -7.86
CA VAL A 25 -15.60 -1.96 -7.94
C VAL A 25 -14.40 -1.91 -6.96
N ARG A 26 -13.90 -3.06 -6.48
CA ARG A 26 -13.13 -3.20 -5.21
C ARG A 26 -11.74 -3.89 -5.35
N ARG A 27 -10.65 -3.21 -4.96
CA ARG A 27 -9.24 -3.71 -4.88
C ARG A 27 -8.89 -4.46 -3.57
N ALA A 28 -7.62 -4.87 -3.45
CA ALA A 28 -7.02 -5.79 -2.47
C ALA A 28 -6.19 -5.15 -1.33
N THR A 29 -6.36 -3.87 -0.98
CA THR A 29 -5.85 -3.37 0.32
C THR A 29 -6.80 -3.75 1.45
N THR A 30 -6.28 -4.03 2.65
CA THR A 30 -7.09 -4.30 3.84
C THR A 30 -8.18 -3.24 4.05
N SER A 31 -9.44 -3.67 4.23
CA SER A 31 -10.55 -2.79 4.65
C SER A 31 -10.51 -2.48 6.16
N ARG A 32 -9.91 -3.40 6.92
CA ARG A 32 -9.81 -3.42 8.38
C ARG A 32 -8.86 -2.33 8.88
N THR A 33 -9.41 -1.36 9.62
CA THR A 33 -8.66 -0.23 10.17
C THR A 33 -7.68 -0.65 11.26
N GLU A 34 -7.96 -1.73 11.99
CA GLU A 34 -7.08 -2.28 13.02
C GLU A 34 -5.76 -2.83 12.46
N ARG A 35 -5.75 -3.17 11.17
CA ARG A 35 -4.58 -3.64 10.41
C ARG A 35 -3.77 -2.51 9.77
N ILE A 36 -4.22 -1.27 9.83
CA ILE A 36 -3.44 -0.12 9.36
C ILE A 36 -2.48 0.30 10.47
N TRP A 37 -1.19 0.43 10.15
CA TRP A 37 -0.19 0.85 11.13
C TRP A 37 -0.44 2.30 11.62
N PRO A 38 -0.59 2.54 12.94
CA PRO A 38 -0.93 3.87 13.46
C PRO A 38 0.05 4.97 13.01
N GLY A 39 -0.48 5.98 12.31
CA GLY A 39 0.33 7.09 11.78
C GLY A 39 1.34 6.69 10.67
N GLY A 40 1.21 5.49 10.09
CA GLY A 40 2.14 5.00 9.07
C GLY A 40 3.46 4.46 9.62
N VAL A 41 3.59 4.22 10.92
CA VAL A 41 4.87 3.82 11.53
C VAL A 41 4.94 2.33 11.79
N ILE A 42 6.02 1.73 11.33
CA ILE A 42 6.25 0.28 11.36
C ILE A 42 7.59 0.03 12.07
N PRO A 43 7.59 -0.16 13.40
CA PRO A 43 8.81 -0.50 14.13
C PRO A 43 9.35 -1.84 13.66
N TYR A 44 10.67 -1.96 13.49
CA TYR A 44 11.32 -3.16 12.97
C TYR A 44 12.52 -3.64 13.78
N VAL A 45 12.78 -4.94 13.68
CA VAL A 45 14.00 -5.61 14.15
C VAL A 45 14.54 -6.51 13.03
N ILE A 46 15.86 -6.47 12.79
CA ILE A 46 16.52 -7.41 11.87
C ILE A 46 17.28 -8.47 12.68
N GLY A 47 16.80 -9.72 12.65
CA GLY A 47 17.36 -10.83 13.41
C GLY A 47 18.86 -11.07 13.15
N GLY A 48 19.54 -11.77 14.08
CA GLY A 48 21.00 -11.94 14.06
C GLY A 48 21.57 -12.59 12.78
N ASN A 49 20.88 -13.60 12.25
CA ASN A 49 21.40 -14.53 11.24
C ASN A 49 21.47 -13.97 9.79
N PHE A 50 21.47 -12.65 9.61
CA PHE A 50 21.58 -12.00 8.30
C PHE A 50 22.92 -11.29 8.12
N THR A 51 23.51 -11.48 6.94
CA THR A 51 24.75 -10.83 6.50
C THR A 51 24.59 -9.31 6.32
N GLY A 52 25.69 -8.56 6.29
CA GLY A 52 25.68 -7.11 6.08
C GLY A 52 24.99 -6.68 4.77
N SER A 53 25.19 -7.43 3.68
CA SER A 53 24.53 -7.17 2.39
C SER A 53 23.01 -7.40 2.46
N GLN A 54 22.55 -8.48 3.10
CA GLN A 54 21.12 -8.74 3.30
C GLN A 54 20.48 -7.65 4.16
N ARG A 55 21.13 -7.23 5.25
CA ARG A 55 20.70 -6.09 6.09
C ARG A 55 20.57 -4.80 5.28
N ALA A 56 21.52 -4.53 4.38
CA ALA A 56 21.48 -3.38 3.49
C ALA A 56 20.28 -3.45 2.52
N ILE A 57 20.00 -4.62 1.93
CA ILE A 57 18.83 -4.82 1.05
C ILE A 57 17.51 -4.60 1.80
N PHE A 58 17.41 -5.04 3.06
CA PHE A 58 16.20 -4.80 3.87
C PHE A 58 16.01 -3.30 4.13
N LYS A 59 17.08 -2.59 4.50
CA LYS A 59 17.03 -1.13 4.68
C LYS A 59 16.75 -0.39 3.35
N GLN A 60 17.24 -0.88 2.22
CA GLN A 60 16.93 -0.34 0.89
C GLN A 60 15.44 -0.53 0.53
N ALA A 61 14.87 -1.71 0.78
CA ALA A 61 13.47 -2.00 0.51
C ALA A 61 12.52 -1.16 1.40
N MET A 62 12.87 -0.96 2.68
CA MET A 62 12.16 -0.05 3.57
C MET A 62 12.24 1.40 3.06
N ARG A 63 13.45 1.91 2.76
CA ARG A 63 13.66 3.24 2.17
C ARG A 63 12.89 3.46 0.86
N HIS A 64 12.72 2.43 0.04
CA HIS A 64 11.93 2.52 -1.19
C HIS A 64 10.44 2.77 -0.91
N TRP A 65 9.87 2.14 0.11
CA TRP A 65 8.52 2.45 0.58
C TRP A 65 8.42 3.86 1.18
N GLU A 66 9.42 4.29 1.96
CA GLU A 66 9.47 5.63 2.57
C GLU A 66 9.65 6.77 1.56
N LYS A 67 10.40 6.54 0.46
CA LYS A 67 10.60 7.53 -0.60
C LYS A 67 9.30 7.85 -1.33
N HIS A 68 8.46 6.83 -1.56
CA HIS A 68 7.25 6.98 -2.36
C HIS A 68 5.98 7.18 -1.54
N THR A 69 5.97 6.88 -0.23
CA THR A 69 4.77 6.96 0.63
C THR A 69 5.08 7.68 1.95
N CYS A 70 4.05 7.97 2.75
CA CYS A 70 4.24 8.50 4.10
C CYS A 70 4.46 7.42 5.18
N VAL A 71 4.58 6.14 4.80
CA VAL A 71 4.99 5.07 5.73
C VAL A 71 6.42 5.37 6.24
N THR A 72 6.77 4.90 7.45
CA THR A 72 8.14 4.89 7.98
C THR A 72 8.47 3.55 8.63
N PHE A 73 9.75 3.21 8.59
CA PHE A 73 10.33 2.08 9.29
C PHE A 73 11.33 2.59 10.31
N ILE A 74 11.03 2.38 11.60
CA ILE A 74 11.90 2.82 12.70
C ILE A 74 12.53 1.60 13.39
N GLU A 75 13.79 1.71 13.80
CA GLU A 75 14.39 0.67 14.65
C GLU A 75 13.63 0.66 15.98
N ARG A 76 13.06 -0.50 16.31
CA ARG A 76 12.16 -0.65 17.46
C ARG A 76 12.88 -0.37 18.79
N THR A 77 12.25 0.40 19.66
CA THR A 77 12.64 0.56 21.07
C THR A 77 11.76 -0.32 21.96
N ASP A 78 10.60 0.18 22.33
CA ASP A 78 9.68 -0.32 23.35
C ASP A 78 8.29 -0.65 22.76
N GLU A 79 8.08 -0.43 21.46
CA GLU A 79 6.77 -0.63 20.84
C GLU A 79 6.33 -2.10 20.92
N GLU A 80 5.11 -2.32 21.40
CA GLU A 80 4.53 -3.66 21.54
C GLU A 80 4.37 -4.37 20.18
N SER A 81 3.96 -3.63 19.15
CA SER A 81 3.69 -4.16 17.81
C SER A 81 4.80 -3.76 16.84
N PHE A 82 5.46 -4.75 16.23
CA PHE A 82 6.63 -4.53 15.38
C PHE A 82 6.83 -5.69 14.40
N ILE A 83 7.58 -5.44 13.32
CA ILE A 83 8.02 -6.48 12.38
C ILE A 83 9.39 -7.04 12.76
N VAL A 84 9.59 -8.34 12.49
CA VAL A 84 10.87 -9.02 12.69
C VAL A 84 11.28 -9.72 11.41
N PHE A 85 12.35 -9.24 10.75
CA PHE A 85 13.01 -10.00 9.69
C PHE A 85 13.65 -11.24 10.34
N SER A 86 13.25 -12.41 9.87
CA SER A 86 13.68 -13.71 10.40
C SER A 86 13.76 -14.76 9.29
N TYR A 87 14.51 -15.83 9.51
CA TYR A 87 14.50 -17.00 8.61
C TYR A 87 13.43 -17.98 9.10
N ARG A 88 12.50 -18.40 8.24
CA ARG A 88 11.48 -19.42 8.56
C ARG A 88 11.24 -20.38 7.39
N ASN A 89 10.69 -21.54 7.70
CA ASN A 89 10.47 -22.63 6.74
C ASN A 89 9.29 -22.39 5.76
N CYS A 90 8.53 -21.29 5.88
CA CYS A 90 7.47 -20.94 4.93
C CYS A 90 8.00 -20.39 3.58
N GLY A 91 9.32 -20.22 3.42
CA GLY A 91 9.88 -19.50 2.29
C GLY A 91 9.85 -17.99 2.51
N CYS A 92 9.32 -17.25 1.54
CA CYS A 92 9.02 -15.82 1.69
C CYS A 92 7.55 -15.71 2.15
N CYS A 93 7.30 -15.20 3.35
CA CYS A 93 5.94 -15.03 3.86
C CYS A 93 5.84 -13.94 4.93
N SER A 94 4.71 -13.23 4.95
CA SER A 94 4.44 -12.11 5.85
C SER A 94 2.95 -12.03 6.19
N TYR A 95 2.60 -11.42 7.33
CA TYR A 95 1.21 -11.16 7.72
C TYR A 95 0.71 -9.88 7.04
N VAL A 96 -0.54 -9.89 6.55
CA VAL A 96 -1.11 -8.73 5.85
C VAL A 96 -1.63 -7.69 6.84
N GLY A 97 -0.92 -6.56 6.90
CA GLY A 97 -1.15 -5.42 7.78
C GLY A 97 -0.50 -5.59 9.16
N ARG A 98 -0.86 -4.72 10.10
CA ARG A 98 -0.54 -4.84 11.51
C ARG A 98 -1.36 -5.95 12.17
N ARG A 99 -0.70 -6.93 12.80
CA ARG A 99 -1.37 -7.96 13.62
C ARG A 99 -1.77 -7.44 15.00
N GLY A 100 -0.93 -6.60 15.61
CA GLY A 100 -1.07 -6.14 16.99
C GLY A 100 -0.62 -7.18 18.03
N GLY A 101 -0.48 -6.73 19.29
CA GLY A 101 -0.25 -7.61 20.44
C GLY A 101 1.08 -8.37 20.41
N GLY A 102 2.15 -7.79 19.85
CA GLY A 102 3.48 -8.40 19.80
C GLY A 102 4.14 -8.42 18.41
N PRO A 103 5.26 -9.16 18.27
CA PRO A 103 5.99 -9.29 17.01
C PRO A 103 5.21 -10.05 15.93
N GLN A 104 5.24 -9.54 14.70
CA GLN A 104 4.93 -10.31 13.49
C GLN A 104 6.21 -10.54 12.68
N ALA A 105 6.39 -11.76 12.18
CA ALA A 105 7.59 -12.09 11.42
C ALA A 105 7.40 -11.81 9.92
N ILE A 106 8.44 -11.29 9.31
CA ILE A 106 8.70 -11.40 7.87
C ILE A 106 9.70 -12.55 7.71
N SER A 107 9.33 -13.58 6.95
CA SER A 107 10.24 -14.65 6.60
C SER A 107 11.02 -14.28 5.34
N ILE A 108 12.34 -14.18 5.46
CA ILE A 108 13.26 -14.09 4.32
C ILE A 108 14.04 -15.40 4.27
N GLY A 109 13.49 -16.37 3.53
CA GLY A 109 14.13 -17.65 3.27
C GLY A 109 15.27 -17.57 2.24
N LYS A 110 15.87 -18.72 1.92
CA LYS A 110 16.89 -18.84 0.88
C LYS A 110 16.30 -18.39 -0.48
N ASN A 111 17.02 -17.53 -1.21
CA ASN A 111 16.60 -16.88 -2.46
C ASN A 111 15.49 -15.81 -2.32
N CYS A 112 15.00 -15.50 -1.12
CA CYS A 112 14.03 -14.41 -0.87
C CYS A 112 14.69 -13.03 -0.64
N ASP A 113 16.02 -12.97 -0.59
CA ASP A 113 16.81 -11.80 -0.18
C ASP A 113 17.10 -10.80 -1.31
N LYS A 114 16.36 -10.88 -2.42
CA LYS A 114 16.39 -9.88 -3.50
C LYS A 114 15.50 -8.69 -3.15
N PHE A 115 15.95 -7.47 -3.45
CA PHE A 115 15.25 -6.21 -3.18
C PHE A 115 13.74 -6.24 -3.44
N GLY A 116 13.32 -6.64 -4.65
CA GLY A 116 11.89 -6.65 -5.01
C GLY A 116 11.05 -7.73 -4.32
N ILE A 117 11.67 -8.80 -3.81
CA ILE A 117 10.97 -9.79 -2.97
C ILE A 117 10.77 -9.20 -1.57
N VAL A 118 11.80 -8.57 -1.00
CA VAL A 118 11.68 -7.88 0.30
C VAL A 118 10.65 -6.74 0.23
N ALA A 119 10.63 -5.97 -0.87
CA ALA A 119 9.64 -4.92 -1.09
C ALA A 119 8.20 -5.47 -1.23
N HIS A 120 8.02 -6.68 -1.78
CA HIS A 120 6.74 -7.40 -1.82
C HIS A 120 6.28 -7.84 -0.42
N GLU A 121 7.17 -8.46 0.37
CA GLU A 121 6.85 -8.84 1.76
C GLU A 121 6.52 -7.63 2.63
N LEU A 122 7.16 -6.48 2.39
CA LEU A 122 6.81 -5.20 3.01
C LEU A 122 5.44 -4.67 2.54
N GLY A 123 5.03 -4.92 1.30
CA GLY A 123 3.67 -4.62 0.83
C GLY A 123 2.61 -5.38 1.63
N HIS A 124 2.86 -6.65 1.96
CA HIS A 124 2.02 -7.37 2.92
C HIS A 124 1.97 -6.67 4.28
N VAL A 125 3.12 -6.29 4.87
CA VAL A 125 3.15 -5.57 6.14
C VAL A 125 2.37 -4.25 6.10
N VAL A 126 2.46 -3.50 5.01
CA VAL A 126 1.73 -2.24 4.76
C VAL A 126 0.21 -2.48 4.65
N GLY A 127 -0.24 -3.71 4.39
CA GLY A 127 -1.66 -4.09 4.38
C GLY A 127 -2.22 -4.50 3.02
N PHE A 128 -1.36 -4.86 2.07
CA PHE A 128 -1.76 -5.29 0.73
C PHE A 128 -1.87 -6.82 0.67
N TRP A 129 -2.99 -7.33 0.14
CA TRP A 129 -3.08 -8.70 -0.35
C TRP A 129 -2.51 -8.77 -1.77
N HIS A 130 -2.46 -9.97 -2.37
CA HIS A 130 -2.03 -10.11 -3.77
C HIS A 130 -3.07 -9.52 -4.73
N GLU A 131 -2.61 -8.90 -5.81
CA GLU A 131 -3.50 -8.20 -6.74
C GLU A 131 -4.44 -9.16 -7.50
N HIS A 132 -4.05 -10.43 -7.70
CA HIS A 132 -4.90 -11.46 -8.32
C HIS A 132 -5.97 -12.05 -7.39
N THR A 133 -5.98 -11.69 -6.10
CA THR A 133 -7.03 -12.10 -5.14
C THR A 133 -8.12 -11.05 -4.99
N ARG A 134 -8.15 -9.99 -5.79
CA ARG A 134 -9.21 -8.97 -5.72
C ARG A 134 -10.60 -9.55 -6.04
N PRO A 135 -11.69 -9.07 -5.40
CA PRO A 135 -13.06 -9.45 -5.73
C PRO A 135 -13.41 -9.32 -7.22
N ASP A 136 -12.88 -8.29 -7.88
CA ASP A 136 -13.11 -7.96 -9.29
C ASP A 136 -12.14 -8.62 -10.27
N ARG A 137 -11.11 -9.35 -9.80
CA ARG A 137 -9.99 -9.82 -10.62
C ARG A 137 -10.40 -10.61 -11.87
N ASP A 138 -11.54 -11.31 -11.85
CA ASP A 138 -12.03 -12.09 -13.01
C ASP A 138 -12.40 -11.19 -14.21
N GLN A 139 -12.59 -9.89 -13.99
CA GLN A 139 -12.75 -8.88 -15.05
C GLN A 139 -11.42 -8.55 -15.76
N HIS A 140 -10.28 -8.93 -15.17
CA HIS A 140 -8.94 -8.47 -15.58
C HIS A 140 -7.99 -9.63 -15.91
N VAL A 141 -8.09 -10.74 -15.20
CA VAL A 141 -7.30 -11.98 -15.40
C VAL A 141 -8.19 -13.22 -15.42
N THR A 142 -7.77 -14.24 -16.15
CA THR A 142 -8.33 -15.60 -16.09
C THR A 142 -7.39 -16.49 -15.28
N ILE A 143 -7.94 -17.28 -14.35
CA ILE A 143 -7.19 -18.32 -13.63
C ILE A 143 -7.37 -19.65 -14.33
N ILE A 144 -6.27 -20.23 -14.79
CA ILE A 144 -6.22 -21.51 -15.51
C ILE A 144 -6.02 -22.61 -14.47
N ARG A 145 -7.13 -23.08 -13.89
CA ARG A 145 -7.14 -23.96 -12.71
C ARG A 145 -6.47 -25.30 -12.96
N GLU A 146 -6.63 -25.84 -14.17
CA GLU A 146 -6.03 -27.08 -14.65
C GLU A 146 -4.50 -27.06 -14.67
N ASN A 147 -3.87 -25.89 -14.62
CA ASN A 147 -2.42 -25.73 -14.59
C ASN A 147 -1.86 -25.49 -13.18
N ILE A 148 -2.69 -25.30 -12.16
CA ILE A 148 -2.25 -25.11 -10.78
C ILE A 148 -1.72 -26.46 -10.24
N GLN A 149 -0.66 -26.40 -9.44
CA GLN A 149 -0.17 -27.57 -8.68
C GLN A 149 -1.25 -28.06 -7.71
N PRO A 150 -1.54 -29.38 -7.64
CA PRO A 150 -2.54 -29.92 -6.72
C PRO A 150 -2.30 -29.47 -5.28
N GLY A 151 -3.34 -28.92 -4.64
CA GLY A 151 -3.29 -28.39 -3.28
C GLY A 151 -2.82 -26.94 -3.16
N GLN A 152 -2.48 -26.25 -4.26
CA GLN A 152 -2.12 -24.83 -4.27
C GLN A 152 -3.26 -23.90 -4.74
N GLU A 153 -4.45 -24.44 -5.00
CA GLU A 153 -5.61 -23.71 -5.54
C GLU A 153 -6.12 -22.62 -4.59
N TYR A 154 -5.91 -22.80 -3.27
CA TYR A 154 -6.29 -21.82 -2.25
C TYR A 154 -5.60 -20.46 -2.44
N ASN A 155 -4.38 -20.44 -3.00
CA ASN A 155 -3.64 -19.20 -3.29
C ASN A 155 -4.31 -18.33 -4.39
N PHE A 156 -5.31 -18.86 -5.09
CA PHE A 156 -6.04 -18.18 -6.18
C PHE A 156 -7.49 -17.86 -5.81
N LEU A 157 -7.89 -18.10 -4.56
CA LEU A 157 -9.16 -17.64 -4.04
C LEU A 157 -9.20 -16.11 -4.02
N LYS A 158 -10.39 -15.55 -4.19
CA LYS A 158 -10.61 -14.11 -4.07
C LYS A 158 -10.84 -13.77 -2.61
N MET A 159 -10.39 -12.60 -2.20
CA MET A 159 -10.73 -12.01 -0.91
C MET A 159 -12.21 -11.67 -0.88
N GLU A 160 -12.83 -11.86 0.29
CA GLU A 160 -14.21 -11.46 0.51
C GLU A 160 -14.38 -9.94 0.40
N ALA A 161 -15.50 -9.50 -0.17
CA ALA A 161 -15.73 -8.09 -0.53
C ALA A 161 -15.87 -7.12 0.67
N GLY A 162 -15.82 -7.66 1.90
CA GLY A 162 -15.73 -6.92 3.16
C GLY A 162 -14.32 -6.89 3.79
N GLU A 163 -13.39 -7.76 3.38
CA GLU A 163 -12.00 -7.83 3.88
C GLU A 163 -11.05 -6.86 3.15
N VAL A 164 -11.48 -6.35 1.99
CA VAL A 164 -10.64 -5.50 1.13
C VAL A 164 -11.37 -4.28 0.58
N SER A 165 -10.62 -3.20 0.38
CA SER A 165 -11.08 -1.90 -0.11
C SER A 165 -10.30 -1.45 -1.34
N SER A 166 -11.00 -0.78 -2.25
CA SER A 166 -10.47 -0.24 -3.51
C SER A 166 -9.70 1.06 -3.37
N LEU A 167 -10.18 1.93 -2.46
CA LEU A 167 -9.82 3.36 -2.43
C LEU A 167 -10.00 4.09 -3.78
N GLY A 168 -10.85 3.55 -4.67
CA GLY A 168 -11.24 4.10 -5.97
C GLY A 168 -10.28 3.85 -7.14
N GLU A 169 -9.31 2.95 -7.00
CA GLU A 169 -8.25 2.72 -7.99
C GLU A 169 -8.54 1.50 -8.92
N THR A 170 -7.99 1.45 -10.15
CA THR A 170 -8.24 0.46 -11.25
C THR A 170 -7.68 -0.95 -10.98
N TYR A 171 -7.44 -1.86 -11.94
CA TYR A 171 -6.63 -3.08 -11.71
C TYR A 171 -5.17 -2.86 -12.11
N ASP A 172 -4.20 -3.31 -11.32
CA ASP A 172 -2.77 -2.99 -11.54
C ASP A 172 -1.90 -4.21 -11.87
N PHE A 173 -1.72 -4.46 -13.16
CA PHE A 173 -0.86 -5.53 -13.66
C PHE A 173 0.64 -5.31 -13.36
N ASP A 174 1.10 -4.06 -13.17
CA ASP A 174 2.49 -3.72 -12.82
C ASP A 174 2.74 -3.83 -11.30
N SER A 175 1.70 -4.04 -10.48
CA SER A 175 1.82 -4.10 -9.02
C SER A 175 2.87 -5.11 -8.57
N ILE A 176 3.72 -4.71 -7.62
CA ILE A 176 4.69 -5.61 -6.98
C ILE A 176 3.97 -6.75 -6.25
N MET A 177 2.69 -6.59 -5.90
CA MET A 177 1.84 -7.57 -5.24
C MET A 177 1.16 -8.54 -6.20
N HIS A 178 1.29 -8.37 -7.52
CA HIS A 178 0.76 -9.30 -8.51
C HIS A 178 1.63 -10.57 -8.62
N TYR A 179 1.02 -11.74 -8.80
CA TYR A 179 1.72 -12.99 -9.14
C TYR A 179 2.25 -12.99 -10.57
N ALA A 180 3.26 -13.83 -10.85
CA ALA A 180 3.71 -14.08 -12.21
C ALA A 180 2.76 -15.05 -12.92
N ARG A 181 2.83 -15.06 -14.26
CA ARG A 181 1.94 -15.87 -15.13
C ARG A 181 1.89 -17.36 -14.80
N ASN A 182 2.98 -17.93 -14.27
CA ASN A 182 3.16 -19.35 -13.95
C ASN A 182 3.42 -19.62 -12.44
N THR A 183 3.09 -18.68 -11.55
CA THR A 183 3.20 -18.91 -10.09
C THR A 183 2.33 -20.12 -9.69
N PHE A 184 2.88 -21.04 -8.88
CA PHE A 184 2.27 -22.34 -8.53
C PHE A 184 1.82 -23.21 -9.73
N SER A 185 2.45 -23.07 -10.90
CA SER A 185 2.15 -23.90 -12.06
C SER A 185 2.77 -25.29 -11.98
N ARG A 186 2.07 -26.30 -12.50
CA ARG A 186 2.58 -27.67 -12.69
C ARG A 186 3.66 -27.79 -13.77
N GLY A 187 3.90 -26.74 -14.57
CA GLY A 187 4.94 -26.74 -15.60
C GLY A 187 5.40 -25.33 -15.96
N VAL A 188 6.69 -25.15 -16.24
CA VAL A 188 7.30 -23.80 -16.40
C VAL A 188 6.71 -22.99 -17.56
N PHE A 189 6.20 -23.65 -18.60
CA PHE A 189 5.55 -23.04 -19.77
C PHE A 189 4.02 -23.00 -19.68
N LEU A 190 3.44 -23.43 -18.56
CA LEU A 190 2.00 -23.44 -18.35
C LEU A 190 1.60 -22.24 -17.48
N ASP A 191 0.74 -21.38 -18.00
CA ASP A 191 0.19 -20.26 -17.24
C ASP A 191 -0.87 -20.75 -16.24
N THR A 192 -0.84 -20.19 -15.03
CA THR A 192 -1.91 -20.25 -14.03
C THR A 192 -2.71 -18.95 -13.99
N ILE A 193 -2.10 -17.82 -14.40
CA ILE A 193 -2.76 -16.51 -14.50
C ILE A 193 -2.54 -15.95 -15.90
N LEU A 194 -3.63 -15.67 -16.61
CA LEU A 194 -3.62 -15.10 -17.94
C LEU A 194 -4.36 -13.74 -17.96
N PRO A 195 -3.63 -12.61 -18.05
CA PRO A 195 -4.26 -11.29 -18.22
C PRO A 195 -5.14 -11.22 -19.47
N ARG A 196 -6.29 -10.55 -19.37
CA ARG A 196 -7.09 -10.22 -20.54
C ARG A 196 -6.31 -9.29 -21.48
N ARG A 197 -6.72 -9.24 -22.75
CA ARG A 197 -6.14 -8.30 -23.72
C ARG A 197 -6.68 -6.90 -23.43
N ASP A 198 -5.84 -5.89 -23.62
CA ASP A 198 -6.23 -4.48 -23.65
C ASP A 198 -6.92 -4.11 -24.98
N ASP A 199 -7.29 -2.84 -25.12
CA ASP A 199 -7.97 -2.30 -26.31
C ASP A 199 -7.14 -2.42 -27.60
N ASN A 200 -5.81 -2.52 -27.49
CA ASN A 200 -4.89 -2.77 -28.60
C ASN A 200 -4.69 -4.27 -28.88
N GLY A 201 -5.38 -5.14 -28.15
CA GLY A 201 -5.24 -6.59 -28.24
C GLY A 201 -3.99 -7.14 -27.55
N ILE A 202 -3.21 -6.34 -26.83
CA ILE A 202 -1.97 -6.76 -26.16
C ILE A 202 -2.30 -7.29 -24.77
N ARG A 203 -1.57 -8.31 -24.28
CA ARG A 203 -1.69 -8.76 -22.88
C ARG A 203 -0.64 -8.03 -22.03
N PRO A 204 -1.02 -7.34 -20.94
CA PRO A 204 -0.06 -6.70 -20.06
C PRO A 204 0.84 -7.73 -19.36
N THR A 205 2.07 -7.34 -19.06
CA THR A 205 3.00 -8.13 -18.26
C THR A 205 2.62 -8.13 -16.79
N ILE A 206 2.82 -9.25 -16.10
CA ILE A 206 2.49 -9.41 -14.67
C ILE A 206 3.64 -10.07 -13.88
N GLY A 207 3.71 -9.77 -12.58
CA GLY A 207 4.63 -10.42 -11.65
C GLY A 207 6.02 -9.81 -11.57
N GLN A 208 6.18 -8.52 -11.91
CA GLN A 208 7.45 -7.83 -11.75
C GLN A 208 7.89 -7.78 -10.27
N ARG A 209 9.20 -7.83 -10.03
CA ARG A 209 9.84 -7.71 -8.70
C ARG A 209 11.05 -6.78 -8.78
N VAL A 210 10.85 -5.61 -9.38
CA VAL A 210 11.86 -4.59 -9.63
C VAL A 210 11.64 -3.35 -8.77
N ARG A 211 10.40 -2.87 -8.67
CA ARG A 211 10.01 -1.65 -7.93
C ARG A 211 8.55 -1.70 -7.51
N LEU A 212 8.09 -0.70 -6.76
CA LEU A 212 6.65 -0.40 -6.66
C LEU A 212 6.13 0.11 -8.01
N SER A 213 4.88 -0.24 -8.34
CA SER A 213 4.14 0.40 -9.42
C SER A 213 3.61 1.78 -9.00
N GLN A 214 3.11 2.56 -9.97
CA GLN A 214 2.39 3.79 -9.64
C GLN A 214 1.07 3.49 -8.90
N GLY A 215 0.42 2.36 -9.18
CA GLY A 215 -0.81 1.95 -8.48
C GLY A 215 -0.55 1.50 -7.04
N ASP A 216 0.55 0.80 -6.76
CA ASP A 216 1.00 0.47 -5.40
C ASP A 216 1.18 1.76 -4.58
N ILE A 217 1.90 2.73 -5.15
CA ILE A 217 2.22 4.02 -4.51
C ILE A 217 0.94 4.84 -4.27
N ALA A 218 0.09 5.01 -5.28
CA ALA A 218 -1.15 5.77 -5.18
C ALA A 218 -2.11 5.16 -4.15
N GLN A 219 -2.28 3.83 -4.18
CA GLN A 219 -3.14 3.13 -3.24
C GLN A 219 -2.60 3.15 -1.81
N ALA A 220 -1.28 3.03 -1.62
CA ALA A 220 -0.65 3.14 -0.30
C ALA A 220 -0.79 4.56 0.27
N ARG A 221 -0.61 5.59 -0.57
CA ARG A 221 -0.84 6.99 -0.21
C ARG A 221 -2.27 7.23 0.26
N LYS A 222 -3.26 6.65 -0.43
CA LYS A 222 -4.67 6.70 -0.02
C LYS A 222 -4.93 5.92 1.28
N LEU A 223 -4.37 4.72 1.44
CA LEU A 223 -4.57 3.86 2.61
C LEU A 223 -4.09 4.54 3.90
N TYR A 224 -2.92 5.17 3.83
CA TYR A 224 -2.29 5.87 4.96
C TYR A 224 -2.67 7.35 5.06
N LYS A 225 -3.56 7.85 4.19
CA LYS A 225 -3.98 9.26 4.12
C LYS A 225 -2.78 10.22 4.08
N CYS A 226 -1.81 9.90 3.24
CA CYS A 226 -0.59 10.69 3.14
C CYS A 226 -0.89 12.13 2.74
N PRO A 227 -0.17 13.12 3.30
CA PRO A 227 -0.30 14.51 2.88
C PRO A 227 -0.11 14.68 1.37
N ALA A 228 -0.77 15.68 0.78
CA ALA A 228 -0.62 16.02 -0.62
C ALA A 228 0.75 16.67 -0.96
N CYS A 229 1.51 17.03 0.07
CA CYS A 229 2.79 17.74 0.00
C CYS A 229 3.76 17.23 1.08
N GLY A 230 5.06 17.38 0.84
CA GLY A 230 6.09 16.73 1.65
C GLY A 230 6.50 15.38 1.09
N GLU A 231 7.77 15.03 1.27
CA GLU A 231 8.39 13.82 0.76
C GLU A 231 9.58 13.38 1.63
N THR A 232 10.09 12.18 1.39
CA THR A 232 11.31 11.69 2.04
C THR A 232 12.51 11.99 1.14
N LEU A 233 13.28 13.01 1.53
CA LEU A 233 14.51 13.45 0.89
C LEU A 233 15.68 12.59 1.38
N GLN A 234 16.39 11.97 0.44
CA GLN A 234 17.51 11.04 0.69
C GLN A 234 18.76 11.38 -0.14
N ASP A 235 18.71 12.45 -0.93
CA ASP A 235 19.82 12.90 -1.77
C ASP A 235 20.75 13.80 -0.93
N THR A 236 22.05 13.83 -1.25
CA THR A 236 23.08 14.51 -0.44
C THR A 236 22.89 16.03 -0.35
N THR A 237 22.18 16.61 -1.31
CA THR A 237 21.82 18.03 -1.38
C THR A 237 20.49 18.15 -2.10
N GLY A 238 19.62 19.07 -1.67
CA GLY A 238 18.35 19.35 -2.34
C GLY A 238 17.65 20.57 -1.75
N ASN A 239 16.69 21.11 -2.49
CA ASN A 239 15.80 22.19 -2.07
C ASN A 239 14.36 21.67 -2.04
N PHE A 240 13.57 22.15 -1.10
CA PHE A 240 12.13 21.88 -1.04
C PHE A 240 11.38 23.14 -0.60
N SER A 241 10.10 23.23 -0.96
CA SER A 241 9.26 24.40 -0.68
C SER A 241 7.82 23.97 -0.41
N ALA A 242 7.05 24.84 0.24
CA ALA A 242 5.61 24.67 0.37
C ALA A 242 4.93 24.55 -1.02
N PRO A 243 3.85 23.76 -1.15
CA PRO A 243 3.12 23.65 -2.40
C PRO A 243 2.56 25.01 -2.81
N GLY A 244 2.78 25.42 -4.07
CA GLY A 244 2.35 26.71 -4.60
C GLY A 244 3.41 27.81 -4.54
N PHE A 245 4.50 27.64 -3.77
CA PHE A 245 5.60 28.60 -3.71
C PHE A 245 6.14 28.95 -5.12
N PRO A 246 6.37 30.24 -5.47
CA PRO A 246 6.34 31.42 -4.59
C PRO A 246 4.96 32.08 -4.43
N ASN A 247 3.89 31.56 -5.04
CA ASN A 247 2.57 32.20 -5.09
C ASN A 247 1.70 31.96 -3.83
N GLY A 248 2.33 31.75 -2.67
CA GLY A 248 1.69 31.32 -1.43
C GLY A 248 1.42 29.81 -1.35
N TYR A 249 0.69 29.39 -0.32
CA TYR A 249 0.36 27.98 -0.03
C TYR A 249 -1.14 27.79 0.27
N PRO A 250 -1.74 26.62 -0.03
CA PRO A 250 -3.14 26.36 0.28
C PRO A 250 -3.44 26.39 1.79
N SER A 251 -4.61 26.90 2.17
CA SER A 251 -5.10 26.82 3.56
C SER A 251 -5.13 25.37 4.06
N TYR A 252 -4.82 25.17 5.34
CA TYR A 252 -4.77 23.85 5.99
C TYR A 252 -3.73 22.87 5.40
N SER A 253 -2.70 23.38 4.71
CA SER A 253 -1.55 22.58 4.28
C SER A 253 -0.75 22.06 5.46
N HIS A 254 -0.72 20.74 5.65
CA HIS A 254 0.11 20.08 6.65
C HIS A 254 1.14 19.18 5.96
N CYS A 255 2.16 19.81 5.40
CA CYS A 255 3.24 19.14 4.67
C CYS A 255 4.30 18.60 5.63
N VAL A 256 4.83 17.40 5.36
CA VAL A 256 5.89 16.79 6.19
C VAL A 256 7.02 16.33 5.27
N TRP A 257 8.16 17.03 5.32
CA TRP A 257 9.40 16.56 4.70
C TRP A 257 10.22 15.76 5.71
N ARG A 258 10.82 14.66 5.25
CA ARG A 258 11.70 13.82 6.06
C ARG A 258 13.06 13.81 5.39
N ILE A 259 14.09 14.30 6.08
CA ILE A 259 15.46 14.30 5.56
C ILE A 259 16.19 13.14 6.22
N SER A 260 16.70 12.20 5.43
CA SER A 260 17.43 11.03 5.92
C SER A 260 18.75 10.89 5.17
N VAL A 261 19.85 10.94 5.92
CA VAL A 261 21.23 10.86 5.41
C VAL A 261 21.89 9.55 5.81
N THR A 262 23.11 9.30 5.33
CA THR A 262 23.92 8.13 5.72
C THR A 262 24.40 8.29 7.16
N PRO A 263 24.45 7.22 7.99
CA PRO A 263 24.97 7.32 9.34
C PRO A 263 26.38 7.94 9.39
N GLY A 264 26.53 9.01 10.18
CA GLY A 264 27.76 9.81 10.28
C GLY A 264 27.73 11.13 9.50
N GLU A 265 26.80 11.30 8.56
CA GLU A 265 26.54 12.58 7.89
C GLU A 265 25.73 13.53 8.77
N LYS A 266 25.80 14.84 8.50
CA LYS A 266 25.02 15.88 9.19
C LYS A 266 24.07 16.57 8.21
N ILE A 267 22.84 16.80 8.65
CA ILE A 267 21.87 17.60 7.91
C ILE A 267 22.14 19.08 8.20
N ILE A 268 22.34 19.88 7.15
CA ILE A 268 22.42 21.34 7.23
C ILE A 268 21.17 21.88 6.54
N LEU A 269 20.26 22.48 7.32
CA LEU A 269 19.04 23.11 6.80
C LEU A 269 19.24 24.62 6.71
N ASN A 270 18.88 25.22 5.57
CA ASN A 270 18.98 26.66 5.34
C ASN A 270 17.63 27.20 4.85
N PHE A 271 17.08 28.21 5.53
CA PHE A 271 15.84 28.87 5.14
C PHE A 271 16.13 30.06 4.22
N THR A 272 15.92 29.87 2.92
CA THR A 272 16.17 30.91 1.90
C THR A 272 15.01 31.91 1.78
N THR A 273 13.79 31.50 2.12
CA THR A 273 12.59 32.34 2.12
C THR A 273 11.59 31.77 3.11
N MET A 274 10.92 32.64 3.86
CA MET A 274 9.88 32.26 4.80
C MET A 274 8.78 33.33 4.78
N ASP A 275 7.58 32.91 4.45
CA ASP A 275 6.36 33.71 4.55
C ASP A 275 5.35 32.86 5.33
N LEU A 276 4.89 33.37 6.47
CA LEU A 276 4.03 32.68 7.44
C LEU A 276 3.06 33.70 8.03
N PHE A 277 1.78 33.34 8.18
CA PHE A 277 0.80 34.26 8.75
C PHE A 277 1.11 34.55 10.24
N LYS A 278 1.40 35.82 10.53
CA LYS A 278 1.72 36.30 11.87
C LYS A 278 0.55 36.10 12.84
N SER A 279 0.72 35.17 13.77
CA SER A 279 -0.27 34.82 14.79
C SER A 279 0.36 34.69 16.18
N ARG A 280 -0.44 34.85 17.24
CA ARG A 280 0.04 34.66 18.62
C ARG A 280 0.47 33.21 18.79
N LEU A 281 1.68 32.97 19.30
CA LEU A 281 2.27 31.63 19.47
C LEU A 281 2.29 30.79 18.18
N CYS A 282 2.31 31.44 17.00
CA CYS A 282 2.30 30.78 15.69
C CYS A 282 1.12 29.78 15.50
N TRP A 283 -0.04 30.08 16.10
CA TRP A 283 -1.22 29.21 16.09
C TRP A 283 -1.82 28.90 14.72
N TYR A 284 -1.60 29.76 13.71
CA TYR A 284 -2.10 29.51 12.35
C TYR A 284 -1.05 28.82 11.50
N ASP A 285 0.10 29.47 11.30
CA ASP A 285 1.20 28.95 10.49
C ASP A 285 2.50 28.88 11.29
N TYR A 286 3.21 27.77 11.16
CA TYR A 286 4.51 27.53 11.77
C TYR A 286 5.33 26.56 10.92
N VAL A 287 6.65 26.61 11.11
CA VAL A 287 7.57 25.54 10.68
C VAL A 287 8.06 24.84 11.93
N GLU A 288 8.01 23.50 11.92
CA GLU A 288 8.45 22.67 13.04
C GLU A 288 9.61 21.78 12.58
N ILE A 289 10.70 21.75 13.34
CA ILE A 289 11.86 20.89 13.06
C ILE A 289 11.99 19.90 14.22
N ARG A 290 12.09 18.60 13.90
CA ARG A 290 12.26 17.53 14.89
C ARG A 290 13.43 16.64 14.54
N ASP A 291 14.20 16.24 15.54
CA ASP A 291 15.30 15.30 15.37
C ASP A 291 14.82 13.85 15.57
N GLY A 292 14.37 13.24 14.47
CA GLY A 292 14.05 11.81 14.41
C GLY A 292 12.92 11.46 13.44
N TYR A 293 12.75 10.15 13.21
CA TYR A 293 11.83 9.60 12.20
C TYR A 293 10.33 9.70 12.56
N TRP A 294 9.96 10.32 13.69
CA TRP A 294 8.60 10.30 14.24
C TRP A 294 8.08 11.71 14.52
N ARG A 295 6.76 11.93 14.34
CA ARG A 295 6.09 13.20 14.67
C ARG A 295 6.10 13.57 16.17
N LYS A 296 6.57 12.66 17.03
CA LYS A 296 6.79 12.89 18.47
C LYS A 296 8.28 12.92 18.83
N ALA A 297 9.18 12.90 17.85
CA ALA A 297 10.61 13.07 18.09
C ALA A 297 10.90 14.44 18.74
N PRO A 298 12.02 14.59 19.46
CA PRO A 298 12.41 15.85 20.09
C PRO A 298 12.31 17.04 19.14
N LEU A 299 11.74 18.14 19.64
CA LEU A 299 11.73 19.43 18.94
C LEU A 299 13.14 20.04 19.02
N LEU A 300 13.62 20.63 17.93
CA LEU A 300 14.86 21.41 17.89
C LEU A 300 14.59 22.91 18.10
#